data_AF-A0A2H5MXJ3-F1
#
_entry.id   AF-A0A2H5MXJ3-F1
#
_cell.length_a   1.000
_cell.length_b   1.000
_cell.length_c   1.000
_cell.angle_alpha   90.00
_cell.angle_beta   90.00
_cell.angle_gamma   90.00
#
_symmetry.space_group_name_H-M   'P 1'
#
loop_
_entity.id
_entity.type
_entity.pdbx_description
1 polymer ?
#
loop_
_entity_poly.entity_id
_entity_poly.type
_entity_poly.pdbx_seq_one_letter_code
_entity_poly.pdbx_strand_id
1 'polypeptide(L)' 'MPLLIDVFLLMFDRANPVQAGSHDEFSQWLCHVHNVVNRSLGKLVFPCERVDARWGKLECEQRACDLQGTTDLGE' A
#
# COMPACT_ATOMS: atom_id res chain seq x y z
N MET A 1 15.53 -16.11 6.43
CA MET A 1 15.97 -14.73 6.08
C MET A 1 16.37 -14.53 4.62
N PRO A 2 17.03 -15.45 3.88
CA PRO A 2 17.34 -15.22 2.46
C PRO A 2 16.08 -15.02 1.59
N LEU A 3 15.02 -15.80 1.83
CA LEU A 3 13.74 -15.69 1.10
C LEU A 3 13.05 -14.31 1.19
N LEU A 4 13.30 -13.51 2.23
CA LEU A 4 12.69 -12.17 2.34
C LEU A 4 13.42 -11.13 1.49
N ILE A 5 14.75 -11.28 1.33
CA ILE A 5 15.56 -10.37 0.52
C ILE A 5 15.25 -10.58 -0.96
N ASP A 6 15.13 -11.84 -1.41
CA ASP A 6 14.78 -12.18 -2.80
C ASP A 6 13.39 -11.64 -3.18
N VAL A 7 12.43 -11.71 -2.25
CA VAL A 7 11.08 -11.19 -2.50
C VAL A 7 11.05 -9.67 -2.50
N PHE A 8 11.85 -9.01 -1.65
CA PHE A 8 11.96 -7.54 -1.66
C PHE A 8 12.57 -7.04 -2.97
N LEU A 9 13.56 -7.74 -3.52
CA LEU A 9 14.14 -7.42 -4.84
C LEU A 9 13.11 -7.62 -5.98
N LEU A 10 12.24 -8.63 -5.88
CA LEU A 10 11.11 -8.80 -6.80
C LEU A 10 10.09 -7.65 -6.76
N MET A 11 9.93 -6.97 -5.62
CA MET A 11 9.02 -5.81 -5.51
C MET A 11 9.51 -4.60 -6.32
N PHE A 12 10.83 -4.49 -6.56
CA PHE A 12 11.46 -3.33 -7.20
C PHE A 12 12.19 -3.69 -8.51
N ASP A 13 11.91 -4.86 -9.07
CA ASP A 13 12.45 -5.29 -10.34
C ASP A 13 11.86 -4.44 -11.49
N ARG A 14 12.67 -4.16 -12.53
CA ARG A 14 12.21 -3.51 -13.76
C ARG A 14 11.11 -4.29 -14.47
N ALA A 15 11.01 -5.59 -14.22
CA ALA A 15 9.93 -6.45 -14.74
C ALA A 15 8.56 -6.18 -14.09
N ASN A 16 8.52 -5.51 -12.93
CA ASN A 16 7.29 -5.14 -12.23
C ASN A 16 7.35 -3.67 -11.76
N PRO A 17 7.27 -2.71 -12.69
CA PRO A 17 7.35 -1.30 -12.34
C PRO A 17 6.20 -0.90 -11.43
N VAL A 18 6.50 -0.06 -10.43
CA VAL A 18 5.50 0.51 -9.53
C VAL A 18 4.45 1.26 -10.35
N GLN A 19 3.20 0.90 -10.17
CA GLN A 19 2.06 1.57 -10.78
C GLN A 19 1.54 2.61 -9.79
N ALA A 20 1.76 3.91 -10.07
CA ALA A 20 1.47 5.00 -9.14
C ALA A 20 0.78 6.21 -9.80
N GLY A 21 0.06 6.00 -10.90
CA GLY A 21 -0.69 7.05 -11.61
C GLY A 21 -1.98 7.46 -10.89
N SER A 22 -2.51 6.61 -10.00
CA SER A 22 -3.65 6.94 -9.15
C SER A 22 -3.61 6.20 -7.82
N HIS A 23 -4.47 6.63 -6.88
CA HIS A 23 -4.67 5.92 -5.60
C HIS A 23 -5.05 4.46 -5.82
N ASP A 24 -6.07 4.20 -6.64
CA ASP A 24 -6.60 2.85 -6.83
C ASP A 24 -5.56 1.93 -7.50
N GLU A 25 -4.86 2.45 -8.50
CA GLU A 25 -3.77 1.74 -9.18
C GLU A 25 -2.64 1.37 -8.20
N PHE A 26 -2.21 2.32 -7.37
CA PHE A 26 -1.14 2.08 -6.40
C PHE A 26 -1.56 1.14 -5.27
N SER A 27 -2.76 1.30 -4.74
CA SER A 27 -3.33 0.44 -3.70
C SER A 27 -3.46 -1.01 -4.19
N GLN A 28 -3.92 -1.21 -5.42
CA GLN A 28 -4.00 -2.54 -6.04
C GLN A 28 -2.61 -3.14 -6.28
N TRP A 29 -1.69 -2.37 -6.86
CA TRP A 29 -0.31 -2.84 -7.08
C TRP A 29 0.35 -3.29 -5.77
N LEU A 30 0.27 -2.47 -4.71
CA LEU A 30 0.80 -2.81 -3.40
C LEU A 30 0.17 -4.10 -2.84
N CYS A 31 -1.15 -4.26 -2.97
CA CYS A 31 -1.83 -5.48 -2.52
C CYS A 31 -1.32 -6.72 -3.24
N HIS A 32 -1.19 -6.65 -4.56
CA HIS A 32 -0.71 -7.79 -5.36
C HIS A 32 0.72 -8.18 -5.00
N VAL A 33 1.61 -7.19 -4.83
CA VAL A 33 2.99 -7.45 -4.45
C VAL A 33 3.08 -8.00 -3.02
N HIS A 34 2.28 -7.50 -2.08
CA HIS A 34 2.18 -8.09 -0.74
C HIS A 34 1.78 -9.57 -0.81
N ASN A 35 0.85 -9.93 -1.70
CA ASN A 35 0.42 -11.32 -1.88
C ASN A 35 1.51 -12.23 -2.47
N VAL A 36 2.50 -11.70 -3.20
CA VAL A 36 3.70 -12.45 -3.59
C VAL A 36 4.49 -12.87 -2.34
N VAL A 37 4.67 -11.94 -1.39
CA VAL A 37 5.31 -12.22 -0.09
C VAL A 37 4.47 -13.20 0.73
N ASN A 38 3.15 -13.02 0.80
CA ASN A 38 2.29 -13.94 1.55
C ASN A 38 2.43 -15.38 1.03
N ARG A 39 2.41 -15.55 -0.29
CA ARG A 39 2.57 -16.87 -0.92
C ARG A 39 3.93 -17.50 -0.61
N SER A 40 5.02 -16.73 -0.67
CA SER A 40 6.38 -17.25 -0.38
C SER A 40 6.55 -17.67 1.08
N LEU A 41 5.78 -17.06 1.99
CA LEU A 41 5.75 -17.39 3.42
C LEU A 41 4.66 -18.40 3.80
N GLY A 42 3.87 -18.91 2.85
CA GLY A 42 2.75 -19.83 3.12
C GLY A 42 1.59 -19.19 3.89
N LYS A 43 1.44 -17.86 3.83
CA LYS A 43 0.32 -17.11 4.41
C LYS A 43 -0.87 -17.10 3.45
N LEU A 44 -2.05 -16.84 4.00
CA LEU A 44 -3.28 -16.68 3.21
C LEU A 44 -3.15 -15.47 2.27
N VAL A 45 -3.76 -15.60 1.08
CA VAL A 45 -3.87 -14.51 0.10
C VAL A 45 -4.92 -13.51 0.61
N PHE A 46 -4.55 -12.23 0.63
CA PHE A 46 -5.48 -11.15 0.94
C PHE A 46 -6.34 -10.82 -0.28
N PRO A 47 -7.68 -10.68 -0.15
CA PRO A 47 -8.56 -10.29 -1.26
C PRO A 47 -8.37 -8.81 -1.60
N CYS A 48 -7.73 -8.51 -2.74
CA CYS A 48 -7.37 -7.14 -3.10
C CYS A 48 -8.57 -6.24 -3.42
N GLU A 49 -9.77 -6.81 -3.64
CA GLU A 49 -11.02 -6.06 -3.74
C GLU A 49 -11.39 -5.35 -2.44
N ARG A 50 -10.77 -5.75 -1.31
CA ARG A 50 -11.00 -5.17 0.02
C ARG A 50 -9.87 -4.25 0.48
N VAL A 51 -8.93 -3.90 -0.40
CA VAL A 51 -7.77 -3.07 -0.01
C VAL A 51 -8.21 -1.70 0.50
N ASP A 52 -9.18 -1.05 -0.16
CA ASP A 52 -9.70 0.25 0.25
C ASP A 52 -10.53 0.18 1.53
N ALA A 53 -11.30 -0.89 1.72
CA ALA A 53 -12.03 -1.09 2.98
C ALA A 53 -11.08 -1.27 4.17
N ARG A 54 -9.86 -1.79 3.93
CA ARG A 54 -8.87 -2.05 4.98
C ARG A 54 -7.92 -0.89 5.24
N TRP A 55 -7.51 -0.20 4.17
CA TRP A 55 -6.43 0.80 4.15
C TRP A 55 -6.74 2.03 3.30
N GLY A 56 -7.95 2.14 2.76
CA GLY A 56 -8.36 3.27 1.94
C GLY A 56 -8.37 4.57 2.71
N LYS A 57 -8.71 5.64 2.00
CA LYS A 57 -8.73 6.99 2.55
C LYS A 57 -9.74 7.06 3.70
N LEU A 58 -9.36 7.77 4.78
CA LEU A 58 -10.35 8.22 5.73
C LEU A 58 -11.11 9.38 5.10
N GLU A 59 -12.44 9.30 5.12
CA GLU A 59 -13.31 10.44 4.82
C GLU A 59 -13.24 11.40 6.01
N CYS A 60 -12.40 12.43 5.88
CA CYS A 60 -12.13 13.35 6.98
C CYS A 60 -12.87 14.65 6.79
N GLU A 61 -14.04 14.71 7.43
CA GLU A 61 -14.83 15.93 7.50
C GLU A 61 -14.00 17.03 8.17
N GLN A 62 -13.90 18.19 7.49
CA GLN A 62 -13.16 19.36 7.97
C GLN A 62 -11.69 19.07 8.37
N ARG A 63 -11.03 18.09 7.72
CA ARG A 63 -9.64 17.71 8.03
C ARG A 63 -9.44 17.23 9.48
N ALA A 64 -10.51 16.82 10.16
CA ALA A 64 -10.48 16.46 11.58
C ALA A 64 -9.63 15.22 11.92
N CYS A 65 -9.20 14.45 10.91
CA CYS A 65 -8.34 13.29 11.09
C CYS A 65 -6.88 13.55 10.68
N ASP A 66 -6.55 14.76 10.22
CA ASP A 66 -5.20 15.07 9.76
C ASP A 66 -4.22 14.85 10.92
N LEU A 67 -3.33 13.87 10.76
CA LEU A 67 -2.28 13.58 11.75
C LEU A 67 -1.18 14.65 11.75
N GLN A 68 -1.12 15.45 10.68
CA GLN A 68 -0.26 16.62 10.57
C GLN A 68 -1.06 17.80 11.13
N GLY A 69 -0.70 18.23 12.34
CA GLY A 69 -1.31 19.37 13.00
C GLY A 69 -1.39 20.57 12.07
N THR A 70 -2.48 21.33 12.18
CA THR A 70 -2.71 22.53 11.38
C THR A 70 -1.46 23.41 11.46
N THR A 71 -0.80 23.64 10.33
CA THR A 71 0.12 24.77 10.24
C THR A 71 -0.73 26.02 10.11
N ASP A 72 -1.44 26.37 11.19
CA ASP A 72 -1.93 27.73 11.36
C ASP A 72 -0.69 28.60 11.58
N LEU A 73 -0.07 28.99 10.47
CA LEU A 73 0.59 30.29 10.41
C LEU A 73 -0.55 31.30 10.57
N GLY A 74 -0.86 31.58 11.84
CA GLY A 74 -1.81 32.62 12.21
C GLY A 74 -1.38 33.94 11.58
N GLU A 75 -2.31 34.53 10.85
CA GLU A 75 -2.40 35.97 10.68
C GLU A 75 -3.49 36.47 11.63
#